data_AF-A0A963U4I5-F1
#
_entry.id   AF-A0A963U4I5-F1
#
_cell.length_a   1.000
_cell.length_b   1.000
_cell.length_c   1.000
_cell.angle_alpha   90.00
_cell.angle_beta   90.00
_cell.angle_gamma   90.00
#
_symmetry.space_group_name_H-M   'P 1'
#
loop_
_entity.id
_entity.type
_entity.pdbx_description
1 polymer ?
#
loop_
_entity_poly.entity_id
_entity_poly.type
_entity_poly.pdbx_seq_one_letter_code
_entity_poly.pdbx_strand_id
1 'polypeptide(L)'
;MRVVIIFILLIVLGFIAWKAAERFNLIEPPAQQETPASSGAGGEPAEEAEAPALPSFDIVRVDRTGYAVIAGRAAPGAKVTIFANDEPLAEATAEADGSWVIATDTPLQSGSVELSLEMTTDDGASIKSDQTIIIYVPQREGDRPLVLRTTPGGATEVLQEPRDDGVGMGPLSLETIDYDEQGAVIFSGRAEADRVVQLFANGQFVGQSTAGADGRWRLTATMSPGVYTLHVIQLDENGRPAYAIELPFERASLSEVELRDGKVVVQPGNSLWRIARRAYGRGIQYTIIYEANADQIRDPDLIYPGQIFDVPSEPEEEAAE
;
A
#
# COMPACT_ATOMS: atom_id res chain seq x y z
N MET A 1 -81.67 33.23 -18.92
CA MET A 1 -81.97 32.29 -17.82
C MET A 1 -81.45 30.87 -18.01
N ARG A 2 -81.30 30.33 -19.24
CA ARG A 2 -80.76 28.97 -19.45
C ARG A 2 -79.23 28.81 -19.27
N VAL A 3 -78.46 29.90 -19.26
CA VAL A 3 -76.99 29.89 -19.05
C VAL A 3 -76.60 29.91 -17.56
N VAL A 4 -77.42 30.51 -16.70
CA VAL A 4 -77.16 30.62 -15.25
C VAL A 4 -77.39 29.28 -14.53
N ILE A 5 -78.33 28.46 -15.02
CA ILE A 5 -78.63 27.13 -14.45
C ILE A 5 -77.51 26.12 -14.74
N ILE A 6 -76.86 26.20 -15.91
CA ILE A 6 -75.72 25.34 -16.27
C ILE A 6 -74.49 25.68 -15.41
N PHE A 7 -74.26 26.96 -15.11
CA PHE A 7 -73.18 27.41 -14.25
C PHE A 7 -73.34 26.92 -12.80
N ILE A 8 -74.56 26.91 -12.26
CA ILE A 8 -74.83 26.39 -10.91
C ILE A 8 -74.67 24.86 -10.86
N LEU A 9 -75.02 24.13 -11.93
CA LEU A 9 -74.89 22.67 -12.01
C LEU A 9 -73.42 22.21 -12.09
N LEU A 10 -72.55 22.99 -12.75
CA LEU A 10 -71.10 22.75 -12.78
C LEU A 10 -70.41 23.05 -11.44
N ILE A 11 -70.87 24.06 -10.71
CA ILE A 11 -70.34 24.38 -9.36
C ILE A 11 -70.73 23.29 -8.35
N VAL A 12 -71.94 22.74 -8.44
CA VAL A 12 -72.39 21.64 -7.56
C VAL A 12 -71.68 20.31 -7.89
N LEU A 13 -71.44 20.00 -9.17
CA LEU A 13 -70.62 18.83 -9.57
C LEU A 13 -69.15 18.96 -9.14
N GLY A 14 -68.57 20.17 -9.24
CA GLY A 14 -67.22 20.46 -8.73
C GLY A 14 -67.12 20.32 -7.21
N PHE A 15 -68.15 20.72 -6.47
CA PHE A 15 -68.18 20.60 -5.00
C PHE A 15 -68.37 19.14 -4.53
N ILE A 16 -69.12 18.31 -5.28
CA ILE A 16 -69.29 16.87 -4.98
C ILE A 16 -68.02 16.09 -5.34
N ALA A 17 -67.32 16.45 -6.43
CA ALA A 17 -66.03 15.88 -6.78
C ALA A 17 -64.93 16.26 -5.77
N TRP A 18 -64.97 17.50 -5.26
CA TRP A 18 -64.05 17.96 -4.20
C TRP A 18 -64.29 17.22 -2.86
N LYS A 19 -65.55 17.04 -2.46
CA LYS A 19 -65.90 16.34 -1.21
C LYS A 19 -65.70 14.82 -1.24
N ALA A 20 -65.53 14.22 -2.43
CA ALA A 20 -65.27 12.79 -2.60
C ALA A 20 -63.77 12.43 -2.52
N ALA A 21 -62.87 13.39 -2.75
CA ALA A 21 -61.42 13.18 -2.68
C ALA A 21 -60.86 13.17 -1.24
N GLU A 22 -61.64 13.62 -0.25
CA GLU A 22 -61.24 13.61 1.18
C GLU A 22 -61.34 12.23 1.86
N ARG A 23 -61.84 11.17 1.18
CA ARG A 23 -62.04 9.85 1.80
C ARG A 23 -61.07 8.74 1.36
N PHE A 24 -60.19 8.97 0.40
CA PHE A 24 -59.26 7.94 -0.08
C PHE A 24 -57.86 8.52 -0.26
N ASN A 25 -57.03 8.27 0.75
CA ASN A 25 -55.64 8.66 0.85
C ASN A 25 -54.76 7.85 -0.14
N LEU A 26 -54.44 8.40 -1.31
CA LEU A 26 -53.40 7.87 -2.20
C LEU A 26 -52.77 9.05 -2.94
N ILE A 27 -51.45 9.21 -2.74
CA ILE A 27 -50.49 10.19 -3.30
C ILE A 27 -50.08 11.28 -2.30
N GLU A 28 -49.00 11.02 -1.55
CA GLU A 28 -48.22 12.01 -0.80
C GLU A 28 -47.16 12.68 -1.71
N PRO A 29 -47.09 14.02 -1.73
CA PRO A 29 -45.87 14.79 -2.03
C PRO A 29 -45.12 15.16 -0.72
N PRO A 30 -43.80 15.42 -0.77
CA PRO A 30 -42.89 15.26 0.36
C PRO A 30 -43.00 16.39 1.38
N ALA A 31 -42.98 16.06 2.67
CA ALA A 31 -42.91 17.03 3.77
C ALA A 31 -41.51 17.04 4.40
N GLN A 32 -40.87 18.21 4.38
CA GLN A 32 -39.87 18.62 5.37
C GLN A 32 -40.51 18.64 6.76
N GLN A 33 -39.86 18.07 7.76
CA GLN A 33 -40.10 18.42 9.17
C GLN A 33 -38.79 18.45 9.95
N GLU A 34 -38.44 19.65 10.40
CA GLU A 34 -37.72 19.87 11.65
C GLU A 34 -38.70 19.64 12.84
N THR A 35 -38.15 19.06 13.91
CA THR A 35 -38.67 18.61 15.23
C THR A 35 -39.28 19.74 16.10
N PRO A 36 -39.87 19.55 17.34
CA PRO A 36 -39.89 18.39 18.26
C PRO A 36 -41.20 18.11 19.09
N ALA A 37 -41.15 17.03 19.89
CA ALA A 37 -41.70 16.84 21.27
C ALA A 37 -42.83 15.81 21.54
N SER A 38 -42.37 14.62 21.97
CA SER A 38 -42.62 13.97 23.28
C SER A 38 -43.85 13.06 23.55
N SER A 39 -43.49 11.82 23.91
CA SER A 39 -44.01 10.96 25.00
C SER A 39 -45.06 9.90 24.67
N GLY A 40 -44.70 8.61 24.89
CA GLY A 40 -45.67 7.53 25.08
C GLY A 40 -45.22 6.09 24.80
N ALA A 41 -44.25 5.58 25.56
CA ALA A 41 -44.09 4.18 26.00
C ALA A 41 -44.58 3.02 25.09
N GLY A 42 -43.62 2.36 24.44
CA GLY A 42 -43.68 0.97 23.99
C GLY A 42 -42.25 0.44 23.98
N GLY A 43 -41.86 -0.25 25.05
CA GLY A 43 -40.52 -0.79 25.22
C GLY A 43 -40.26 -1.93 24.25
N GLU A 44 -39.61 -1.62 23.14
CA GLU A 44 -38.76 -2.56 22.41
C GLU A 44 -37.38 -2.50 23.09
N PRO A 45 -36.73 -3.64 23.42
CA PRO A 45 -35.50 -3.62 24.20
C PRO A 45 -34.45 -2.74 23.51
N ALA A 46 -33.90 -1.79 24.26
CA ALA A 46 -32.55 -1.34 23.96
C ALA A 46 -31.71 -2.61 23.87
N GLU A 47 -31.17 -2.89 22.68
CA GLU A 47 -30.08 -3.83 22.53
C GLU A 47 -28.98 -3.30 23.45
N GLU A 48 -28.93 -3.91 24.62
CA GLU A 48 -27.96 -3.68 25.67
C GLU A 48 -26.61 -3.85 24.99
N ALA A 49 -25.91 -2.72 24.79
CA ALA A 49 -24.56 -2.74 24.25
C ALA A 49 -23.73 -3.66 25.16
N GLU A 50 -23.45 -4.87 24.67
CA GLU A 50 -22.62 -5.84 25.37
C GLU A 50 -21.29 -5.19 25.73
N ALA A 51 -21.02 -5.07 27.02
CA ALA A 51 -19.70 -4.76 27.54
C ALA A 51 -18.81 -6.02 27.51
N PRO A 52 -17.54 -5.94 27.14
CA PRO A 52 -17.05 -5.35 25.91
C PRO A 52 -16.50 -6.43 24.97
N ALA A 53 -16.68 -6.22 23.67
CA ALA A 53 -15.79 -6.83 22.68
C ALA A 53 -14.33 -6.47 23.05
N LEU A 54 -13.42 -7.44 23.03
CA LEU A 54 -12.00 -7.23 23.33
C LEU A 54 -11.47 -5.98 22.59
N PRO A 55 -10.59 -5.17 23.20
CA PRO A 55 -10.02 -4.04 22.48
C PRO A 55 -9.27 -4.58 21.26
N SER A 56 -9.33 -3.85 20.14
CA SER A 56 -8.79 -4.32 18.85
C SER A 56 -8.13 -3.19 18.08
N PHE A 57 -7.19 -3.57 17.22
CA PHE A 57 -6.56 -2.70 16.23
C PHE A 57 -7.35 -2.76 14.92
N ASP A 58 -7.67 -1.59 14.37
CA ASP A 58 -8.24 -1.46 13.02
C ASP A 58 -7.15 -1.04 12.02
N ILE A 59 -6.41 0.03 12.32
CA ILE A 59 -5.38 0.59 11.45
C ILE A 59 -4.08 0.72 12.22
N VAL A 60 -2.99 0.24 11.61
CA VAL A 60 -1.63 0.55 12.05
C VAL A 60 -0.81 0.97 10.85
N ARG A 61 -0.26 2.17 10.91
CA ARG A 61 0.60 2.75 9.88
C ARG A 61 1.88 3.23 10.53
N VAL A 62 3.02 2.87 9.96
CA VAL A 62 4.33 3.28 10.46
C VAL A 62 5.12 3.87 9.30
N ASP A 63 5.62 5.08 9.48
CA ASP A 63 6.41 5.75 8.44
C ASP A 63 7.88 5.29 8.44
N ARG A 64 8.65 5.76 7.46
CA ARG A 64 10.08 5.42 7.28
C ARG A 64 10.96 5.90 8.43
N THR A 65 10.48 6.86 9.23
CA THR A 65 11.19 7.40 10.39
C THR A 65 10.82 6.70 11.68
N GLY A 66 9.89 5.74 11.65
CA GLY A 66 9.48 4.94 12.78
C GLY A 66 8.32 5.52 13.60
N TYR A 67 7.73 6.66 13.18
CA TYR A 67 6.52 7.17 13.83
C TYR A 67 5.31 6.36 13.38
N ALA A 68 4.39 6.12 14.30
CA ALA A 68 3.20 5.32 14.06
C ALA A 68 1.92 6.10 14.32
N VAL A 69 0.91 5.84 13.48
CA VAL A 69 -0.50 6.17 13.72
C VAL A 69 -1.25 4.86 13.88
N ILE A 70 -1.95 4.74 15.00
CA ILE A 70 -2.60 3.52 15.46
C ILE A 70 -4.04 3.86 15.81
N ALA A 71 -4.98 3.09 15.27
CA ALA A 71 -6.40 3.26 15.55
C ALA A 71 -7.08 1.90 15.75
N GLY A 72 -8.21 1.91 16.44
CA GLY A 72 -8.95 0.70 16.73
C GLY A 72 -10.24 0.93 17.48
N ARG A 73 -10.74 -0.13 18.11
CA ARG A 73 -11.96 -0.09 18.94
C ARG A 73 -11.74 -0.61 20.35
N ALA A 74 -12.50 -0.07 21.28
CA ALA A 74 -12.56 -0.46 22.68
C ALA A 74 -13.95 -0.11 23.26
N ALA A 75 -14.20 -0.45 24.52
CA ALA A 75 -15.41 -0.03 25.20
C ALA A 75 -15.50 1.51 25.24
N PRO A 76 -16.66 2.13 24.95
CA PRO A 76 -16.80 3.59 24.99
C PRO A 76 -16.36 4.18 26.34
N GLY A 77 -15.56 5.26 26.30
CA GLY A 77 -15.01 5.90 27.50
C GLY A 77 -13.83 5.18 28.15
N ALA A 78 -13.52 3.93 27.76
CA ALA A 78 -12.41 3.20 28.33
C ALA A 78 -11.06 3.83 27.99
N LYS A 79 -10.13 3.75 28.94
CA LYS A 79 -8.74 4.13 28.72
C LYS A 79 -8.01 3.00 28.00
N VAL A 80 -7.43 3.29 26.85
CA VAL A 80 -6.66 2.35 26.03
C VAL A 80 -5.18 2.63 26.22
N THR A 81 -4.40 1.59 26.50
CA THR A 81 -2.94 1.65 26.64
C THR A 81 -2.31 0.70 25.61
N ILE A 82 -1.39 1.23 24.81
CA ILE A 82 -0.56 0.46 23.88
C ILE A 82 0.78 0.22 24.55
N PHE A 83 1.26 -1.01 24.48
CA PHE A 83 2.60 -1.39 24.92
C PHE A 83 3.45 -1.75 23.72
N ALA A 84 4.73 -1.39 23.75
CA ALA A 84 5.75 -1.86 22.81
C ALA A 84 6.76 -2.72 23.56
N ASN A 85 6.90 -3.98 23.19
CA ASN A 85 7.78 -4.95 23.87
C ASN A 85 7.54 -4.98 25.40
N ASP A 86 6.27 -5.02 25.81
CA ASP A 86 5.79 -4.98 27.21
C ASP A 86 6.03 -3.65 27.97
N GLU A 87 6.62 -2.63 27.35
CA GLU A 87 6.75 -1.29 27.94
C GLU A 87 5.61 -0.36 27.46
N PRO A 88 5.04 0.48 28.33
CA PRO A 88 3.96 1.39 27.94
C PRO A 88 4.47 2.39 26.90
N LEU A 89 3.84 2.40 25.73
CA LEU A 89 4.19 3.28 24.61
C LEU A 89 3.34 4.55 24.60
N ALA A 90 2.01 4.40 24.67
CA ALA A 90 1.07 5.49 24.54
C ALA A 90 -0.32 5.14 25.09
N GLU A 91 -1.13 6.16 25.37
CA GLU A 91 -2.48 6.02 25.92
C GLU A 91 -3.48 6.95 25.22
N ALA A 92 -4.73 6.51 25.13
CA ALA A 92 -5.86 7.32 24.66
C ALA A 92 -7.15 6.92 25.41
N THR A 93 -8.22 7.68 25.19
CA THR A 93 -9.56 7.34 25.66
C THR A 93 -10.43 7.04 24.46
N ALA A 94 -11.18 5.94 24.50
CA ALA A 94 -12.13 5.60 23.46
C ALA A 94 -13.30 6.58 23.46
N GLU A 95 -13.72 7.00 22.27
CA GLU A 95 -14.85 7.90 22.07
C GLU A 95 -16.19 7.21 22.38
N ALA A 96 -17.28 7.96 22.31
CA ALA A 96 -18.62 7.45 22.60
C ALA A 96 -19.06 6.32 21.65
N ASP A 97 -18.48 6.26 20.45
CA ASP A 97 -18.70 5.19 19.46
C ASP A 97 -17.71 4.02 19.61
N GLY A 98 -16.81 4.09 20.61
CA GLY A 98 -15.79 3.08 20.90
C GLY A 98 -14.52 3.19 20.06
N SER A 99 -14.44 4.15 19.13
CA SER A 99 -13.24 4.37 18.33
C SER A 99 -12.13 5.05 19.15
N TRP A 100 -10.88 4.80 18.80
CA TRP A 100 -9.72 5.49 19.38
C TRP A 100 -8.61 5.64 18.36
N VAL A 101 -7.79 6.70 18.53
CA VAL A 101 -6.62 6.99 17.69
C VAL A 101 -5.46 7.48 18.55
N ILE A 102 -4.26 6.99 18.26
CA ILE A 102 -2.99 7.36 18.89
C ILE A 102 -1.95 7.64 17.80
N ALA A 103 -1.18 8.71 17.96
CA ALA A 103 0.06 8.93 17.24
C ALA A 103 1.23 8.85 18.23
N THR A 104 2.33 8.21 17.87
CA THR A 104 3.50 8.11 18.76
C THR A 104 4.27 9.42 18.80
N ASP A 105 4.65 9.89 19.99
CA ASP A 105 5.48 11.10 20.15
C ASP A 105 6.97 10.83 19.87
N THR A 106 7.40 9.58 20.02
CA THR A 106 8.76 9.12 19.74
C THR A 106 8.75 8.00 18.72
N PRO A 107 9.74 7.92 17.82
CA PRO A 107 9.80 6.83 16.85
C PRO A 107 10.02 5.49 17.56
N LEU A 108 9.41 4.44 17.01
CA LEU A 108 9.64 3.08 17.43
C LEU A 108 11.11 2.69 17.21
N GLN A 109 11.64 1.86 18.11
CA GLN A 109 13.01 1.37 17.98
C GLN A 109 13.17 0.53 16.71
N SER A 110 14.31 0.69 16.03
CA SER A 110 14.66 -0.14 14.89
C SER A 110 14.77 -1.62 15.30
N GLY A 111 14.30 -2.53 14.46
CA GLY A 111 14.21 -3.96 14.73
C GLY A 111 12.75 -4.42 14.81
N SER A 112 12.56 -5.61 15.39
CA SER A 112 11.22 -6.14 15.64
C SER A 112 10.63 -5.46 16.88
N VAL A 113 9.45 -4.90 16.74
CA VAL A 113 8.65 -4.31 17.82
C VAL A 113 7.32 -5.04 17.88
N GLU A 114 6.98 -5.56 19.05
CA GLU A 114 5.69 -6.17 19.31
C GLU A 114 4.79 -5.18 20.02
N LEU A 115 3.63 -4.85 19.43
CA LEU A 115 2.61 -4.07 20.10
C LEU A 115 1.52 -4.97 20.68
N SER A 116 1.18 -4.71 21.94
CA SER A 116 0.01 -5.25 22.61
C SER A 116 -0.92 -4.13 23.07
N LEU A 117 -2.19 -4.47 23.26
CA LEU A 117 -3.26 -3.53 23.55
C LEU A 117 -4.01 -3.97 24.80
N GLU A 118 -4.22 -3.03 25.70
CA GLU A 118 -5.03 -3.20 26.90
C GLU A 118 -6.01 -2.04 27.01
N MET A 119 -7.20 -2.30 27.52
CA MET A 119 -8.10 -1.25 27.95
C MET A 119 -8.43 -1.39 29.44
N THR A 120 -8.65 -0.25 30.09
CA THR A 120 -9.22 -0.14 31.44
C THR A 120 -10.58 0.51 31.33
N THR A 121 -11.63 -0.24 31.68
CA THR A 121 -13.02 0.22 31.67
C THR A 121 -13.32 1.12 32.87
N ASP A 122 -14.46 1.83 32.84
CA ASP A 122 -14.84 2.79 33.90
C ASP A 122 -15.00 2.16 35.29
N ASP A 123 -15.30 0.86 35.36
CA ASP A 123 -15.37 0.07 36.59
C ASP A 123 -13.99 -0.43 37.07
N GLY A 124 -12.93 -0.09 36.35
CA GLY A 124 -11.53 -0.41 36.67
C GLY A 124 -11.07 -1.79 36.20
N ALA A 125 -11.87 -2.53 35.43
CA ALA A 125 -11.44 -3.81 34.87
C ALA A 125 -10.41 -3.60 33.76
N SER A 126 -9.30 -4.35 33.83
CA SER A 126 -8.27 -4.39 32.80
C SER A 126 -8.50 -5.59 31.89
N ILE A 127 -8.60 -5.33 30.58
CA ILE A 127 -8.91 -6.32 29.55
C ILE A 127 -7.89 -6.18 28.42
N LYS A 128 -7.17 -7.27 28.12
CA LYS A 128 -6.19 -7.33 27.04
C LYS A 128 -6.82 -7.77 25.73
N SER A 129 -6.30 -7.25 24.62
CA SER A 129 -6.57 -7.75 23.29
C SER A 129 -5.96 -9.14 23.10
N ASP A 130 -6.58 -9.94 22.22
CA ASP A 130 -5.97 -11.14 21.65
C ASP A 130 -5.15 -10.85 20.38
N GLN A 131 -5.19 -9.62 19.89
CA GLN A 131 -4.41 -9.18 18.74
C GLN A 131 -3.04 -8.68 19.16
N THR A 132 -2.03 -9.13 18.43
CA THR A 132 -0.66 -8.63 18.52
C THR A 132 -0.28 -8.02 17.19
N ILE A 133 0.38 -6.86 17.23
CA ILE A 133 0.96 -6.24 16.04
C ILE A 133 2.47 -6.47 16.06
N ILE A 134 3.02 -7.05 15.00
CA ILE A 134 4.46 -7.18 14.82
C ILE A 134 4.89 -6.16 13.79
N ILE A 135 5.79 -5.26 14.19
CA ILE A 135 6.35 -4.22 13.35
C ILE A 135 7.82 -4.51 13.16
N TYR A 136 8.29 -4.58 11.92
CA TYR A 136 9.71 -4.57 11.63
C TYR A 136 10.11 -3.17 11.17
N VAL A 137 10.76 -2.40 12.05
CA VAL A 137 11.29 -1.07 11.73
C VAL A 137 12.72 -1.25 11.21
N PRO A 138 13.03 -0.84 9.97
CA PRO A 138 14.34 -1.08 9.40
C PRO A 138 15.43 -0.24 10.08
N GLN A 139 16.66 -0.77 10.11
CA GLN A 139 17.83 -0.03 10.60
C GLN A 139 18.46 0.87 9.53
N ARG A 140 18.20 0.59 8.24
CA ARG A 140 18.69 1.42 7.14
C ARG A 140 17.71 2.55 6.87
N GLU A 141 18.23 3.76 6.75
CA GLU A 141 17.46 4.94 6.40
C GLU A 141 16.90 4.79 4.97
N GLY A 142 15.58 4.93 4.82
CA GLY A 142 14.88 4.84 3.53
C GLY A 142 13.98 3.60 3.35
N ASP A 143 14.29 2.50 4.05
CA ASP A 143 13.47 1.29 4.04
C ASP A 143 12.11 1.54 4.73
N ARG A 144 11.04 0.84 4.30
CA ARG A 144 9.70 0.95 4.92
C ARG A 144 9.47 -0.12 5.98
N PRO A 145 8.75 0.20 7.08
CA PRO A 145 8.37 -0.80 8.05
C PRO A 145 7.38 -1.83 7.50
N LEU A 146 7.54 -3.10 7.88
CA LEU A 146 6.53 -4.15 7.71
C LEU A 146 5.63 -4.15 8.95
N VAL A 147 4.31 -4.22 8.77
CA VAL A 147 3.35 -4.33 9.87
C VAL A 147 2.46 -5.54 9.65
N LEU A 148 2.45 -6.43 10.63
CA LEU A 148 1.66 -7.66 10.65
C LEU A 148 0.70 -7.62 11.84
N ARG A 149 -0.51 -8.15 11.67
CA ARG A 149 -1.46 -8.46 12.75
C ARG A 149 -1.57 -9.96 12.91
N THR A 150 -1.47 -10.43 14.14
CA THR A 150 -1.63 -11.85 14.49
C THR A 150 -2.67 -12.00 15.60
N THR A 151 -3.30 -13.17 15.63
CA THR A 151 -4.23 -13.59 16.69
C THR A 151 -3.96 -15.07 16.97
N PRO A 152 -4.03 -15.54 18.23
CA PRO A 152 -3.83 -16.95 18.57
C PRO A 152 -4.73 -17.88 17.74
N GLY A 153 -4.12 -18.78 16.97
CA GLY A 153 -4.83 -19.73 16.09
C GLY A 153 -5.45 -19.13 14.82
N GLY A 154 -5.30 -17.82 14.61
CA GLY A 154 -5.75 -17.11 13.41
C GLY A 154 -4.67 -17.01 12.32
N ALA A 155 -5.07 -16.56 11.13
CA ALA A 155 -4.14 -16.24 10.06
C ALA A 155 -3.45 -14.90 10.33
N THR A 156 -2.15 -14.81 10.01
CA THR A 156 -1.42 -13.54 10.02
C THR A 156 -1.91 -12.66 8.87
N GLU A 157 -2.22 -11.41 9.17
CA GLU A 157 -2.63 -10.40 8.21
C GLU A 157 -1.54 -9.34 8.03
N VAL A 158 -1.26 -8.95 6.79
CA VAL A 158 -0.31 -7.89 6.49
C VAL A 158 -1.06 -6.56 6.46
N LEU A 159 -0.80 -5.69 7.44
CA LEU A 159 -1.42 -4.37 7.51
C LEU A 159 -0.65 -3.33 6.68
N GLN A 160 0.67 -3.49 6.57
CA GLN A 160 1.54 -2.64 5.77
C GLN A 160 2.70 -3.48 5.20
N GLU A 161 2.85 -3.53 3.88
CA GLU A 161 3.95 -4.23 3.23
C GLU A 161 5.22 -3.36 3.19
N PRO A 162 6.43 -3.94 3.33
CA PRO A 162 7.71 -3.24 3.22
C PRO A 162 8.13 -3.09 1.74
N ARG A 163 7.15 -2.98 0.83
CA ARG A 163 7.42 -2.79 -0.59
C ARG A 163 7.57 -1.30 -0.85
N ASP A 164 8.58 -0.95 -1.61
CA ASP A 164 8.52 0.28 -2.39
C ASP A 164 7.36 0.12 -3.36
N ASP A 165 6.23 0.74 -3.03
CA ASP A 165 5.57 1.54 -4.05
C ASP A 165 6.68 2.42 -4.63
N GLY A 166 7.13 2.06 -5.82
CA GLY A 166 8.18 2.76 -6.53
C GLY A 166 8.05 4.28 -6.47
N VAL A 167 9.09 5.02 -6.84
CA VAL A 167 9.03 6.49 -6.85
C VAL A 167 7.77 6.93 -7.59
N GLY A 168 6.88 7.66 -6.92
CA GLY A 168 5.50 7.84 -7.38
C GLY A 168 4.84 9.12 -6.86
N MET A 169 3.89 9.63 -7.64
CA MET A 169 3.04 10.77 -7.30
C MET A 169 1.60 10.44 -7.72
N GLY A 170 0.70 10.35 -6.74
CA GLY A 170 -0.68 9.95 -7.00
C GLY A 170 -0.76 8.51 -7.56
N PRO A 171 -1.48 8.26 -8.66
CA PRO A 171 -1.58 6.92 -9.25
C PRO A 171 -0.33 6.49 -10.03
N LEU A 172 0.58 7.42 -10.36
CA LEU A 172 1.78 7.16 -11.13
C LEU A 172 2.94 6.72 -10.23
N SER A 173 3.56 5.56 -10.51
CA SER A 173 4.78 5.06 -9.85
C SER A 173 5.72 4.38 -10.85
N LEU A 174 7.01 4.34 -10.52
CA LEU A 174 8.03 3.50 -11.15
C LEU A 174 8.60 2.52 -10.10
N GLU A 175 8.15 1.26 -10.15
CA GLU A 175 8.35 0.22 -9.13
C GLU A 175 9.60 -0.65 -9.37
N THR A 176 9.90 -1.00 -10.61
CA THR A 176 11.03 -1.90 -10.91
C THR A 176 11.77 -1.45 -12.14
N ILE A 177 13.11 -1.53 -12.07
CA ILE A 177 14.02 -1.32 -13.18
C ILE A 177 14.86 -2.59 -13.34
N ASP A 178 14.54 -3.39 -14.35
CA ASP A 178 15.20 -4.65 -14.68
C ASP A 178 15.97 -4.57 -16.00
N TYR A 179 16.63 -5.68 -16.38
CA TYR A 179 17.31 -5.82 -17.65
C TYR A 179 16.88 -7.11 -18.35
N ASP A 180 16.67 -7.06 -19.67
CA ASP A 180 16.46 -8.26 -20.49
C ASP A 180 17.77 -8.95 -20.89
N GLU A 181 17.63 -10.05 -21.62
CA GLU A 181 18.74 -10.87 -22.10
C GLU A 181 19.71 -10.15 -23.04
N GLN A 182 19.25 -9.09 -23.70
CA GLN A 182 20.00 -8.25 -24.63
C GLN A 182 20.55 -6.98 -23.95
N GLY A 183 20.25 -6.78 -22.67
CA GLY A 183 20.67 -5.60 -21.89
C GLY A 183 19.83 -4.35 -22.16
N ALA A 184 18.62 -4.49 -22.70
CA ALA A 184 17.64 -3.41 -22.66
C ALA A 184 17.13 -3.26 -21.23
N VAL A 185 16.82 -2.02 -20.83
CA VAL A 185 16.26 -1.72 -19.51
C VAL A 185 14.76 -1.90 -19.59
N ILE A 186 14.20 -2.51 -18.57
CA ILE A 186 12.78 -2.73 -18.42
C ILE A 186 12.28 -1.90 -17.24
N PHE A 187 11.46 -0.90 -17.52
CA PHE A 187 10.79 -0.07 -16.53
C PHE A 187 9.38 -0.61 -16.29
N SER A 188 9.00 -0.78 -15.03
CA SER A 188 7.66 -1.22 -14.64
C SER A 188 7.13 -0.40 -13.48
N GLY A 189 5.83 -0.17 -13.43
CA GLY A 189 5.18 0.52 -12.30
C GLY A 189 3.67 0.62 -12.47
N ARG A 190 3.05 1.60 -11.80
CA ARG A 190 1.61 1.86 -11.89
C ARG A 190 1.25 3.25 -12.38
N ALA A 191 0.02 3.37 -12.89
CA ALA A 191 -0.63 4.58 -13.39
C ALA A 191 -2.15 4.36 -13.36
N GLU A 192 -2.94 5.40 -13.65
CA GLU A 192 -4.37 5.22 -13.92
C GLU A 192 -4.59 4.23 -15.07
N ALA A 193 -5.59 3.36 -14.93
CA ALA A 193 -5.96 2.39 -15.94
C ALA A 193 -6.22 3.07 -17.29
N ASP A 194 -5.76 2.42 -18.36
CA ASP A 194 -5.89 2.87 -19.75
C ASP A 194 -5.27 4.25 -20.05
N ARG A 195 -4.40 4.76 -19.18
CA ARG A 195 -3.63 6.00 -19.43
C ARG A 195 -2.26 5.73 -20.02
N VAL A 196 -1.78 6.70 -20.79
CA VAL A 196 -0.45 6.67 -21.41
C VAL A 196 0.58 7.17 -20.41
N VAL A 197 1.69 6.43 -20.30
CA VAL A 197 2.87 6.79 -19.53
C VAL A 197 4.04 7.00 -20.48
N GLN A 198 4.68 8.16 -20.40
CA GLN A 198 5.85 8.55 -21.19
C GLN A 198 7.10 8.57 -20.31
N LEU A 199 8.22 8.07 -20.83
CA LEU A 199 9.52 8.09 -20.17
C LEU A 199 10.49 8.98 -20.96
N PHE A 200 11.18 9.85 -20.23
CA PHE A 200 12.29 10.65 -20.73
C PHE A 200 13.54 10.38 -19.89
N ALA A 201 14.71 10.54 -20.49
CA ALA A 201 16.00 10.47 -19.81
C ALA A 201 16.84 11.68 -20.22
N ASN A 202 17.29 12.48 -19.25
CA ASN A 202 17.97 13.77 -19.49
C ASN A 202 17.19 14.69 -20.44
N GLY A 203 15.85 14.70 -20.31
CA GLY A 203 14.93 15.44 -21.17
C GLY A 203 14.75 14.89 -22.59
N GLN A 204 15.39 13.78 -22.95
CA GLN A 204 15.18 13.09 -24.25
C GLN A 204 14.10 12.02 -24.12
N PHE A 205 13.19 11.93 -25.10
CA PHE A 205 12.15 10.90 -25.10
C PHE A 205 12.75 9.51 -25.30
N VAL A 206 12.46 8.60 -24.36
CA VAL A 206 12.93 7.21 -24.37
C VAL A 206 11.87 6.30 -24.96
N GLY A 207 10.60 6.47 -24.56
CA GLY A 207 9.50 5.64 -25.01
C GLY A 207 8.22 5.91 -24.24
N GLN A 208 7.16 5.18 -24.58
CA GLN A 208 5.89 5.24 -23.89
C GLN A 208 5.19 3.88 -23.83
N SER A 209 4.32 3.71 -22.85
CA SER A 209 3.47 2.54 -22.68
C SER A 209 2.07 2.96 -22.23
N THR A 210 1.10 2.05 -22.30
CA THR A 210 -0.25 2.27 -21.76
C THR A 210 -0.44 1.38 -20.55
N ALA A 211 -0.96 1.93 -19.45
CA ALA A 211 -1.30 1.14 -18.28
C ALA A 211 -2.49 0.23 -18.58
N GLY A 212 -2.41 -1.02 -18.14
CA GLY A 212 -3.52 -1.98 -18.26
C GLY A 212 -4.69 -1.61 -17.35
N ALA A 213 -5.79 -2.38 -17.45
CA ALA A 213 -6.98 -2.21 -16.61
C ALA A 213 -6.70 -2.37 -15.10
N ASP A 214 -5.61 -3.07 -14.74
CA ASP A 214 -5.12 -3.24 -13.37
C ASP A 214 -4.18 -2.09 -12.92
N GLY A 215 -4.01 -1.07 -13.78
CA GLY A 215 -3.15 0.08 -13.55
C GLY A 215 -1.66 -0.21 -13.73
N ARG A 216 -1.25 -1.42 -14.17
CA ARG A 216 0.17 -1.74 -14.37
C ARG A 216 0.65 -1.33 -15.75
N TRP A 217 1.85 -0.75 -15.82
CA TRP A 217 2.52 -0.42 -17.07
C TRP A 217 3.92 -1.03 -17.11
N ARG A 218 4.40 -1.28 -18.33
CA ARG A 218 5.75 -1.80 -18.60
C ARG A 218 6.30 -1.19 -19.89
N LEU A 219 7.55 -0.77 -19.85
CA LEU A 219 8.28 -0.21 -20.99
C LEU A 219 9.68 -0.81 -21.07
N THR A 220 10.03 -1.38 -22.22
CA THR A 220 11.40 -1.83 -22.50
C THR A 220 12.08 -0.81 -23.40
N ALA A 221 13.30 -0.40 -23.03
CA ALA A 221 14.08 0.59 -23.78
C ALA A 221 15.57 0.25 -23.82
N THR A 222 16.20 0.48 -24.96
CA THR A 222 17.66 0.45 -25.08
C THR A 222 18.22 1.82 -24.68
N MET A 223 19.18 1.82 -23.76
CA MET A 223 19.87 3.02 -23.29
C MET A 223 21.38 2.80 -23.37
N SER A 224 22.19 3.85 -23.39
CA SER A 224 23.64 3.69 -23.23
C SER A 224 23.99 3.62 -21.74
N PRO A 225 25.11 3.01 -21.34
CA PRO A 225 25.62 3.20 -19.99
C PRO A 225 25.81 4.68 -19.65
N GLY A 226 25.54 5.08 -18.41
CA GLY A 226 25.65 6.46 -17.96
C GLY A 226 24.64 6.83 -16.87
N VAL A 227 24.80 8.04 -16.34
CA VAL A 227 23.89 8.63 -15.35
C VAL A 227 22.81 9.41 -16.09
N TYR A 228 21.57 9.21 -15.67
CA TYR A 228 20.37 9.81 -16.25
C TYR A 228 19.52 10.43 -15.15
N THR A 229 18.84 11.53 -15.48
CA THR A 229 17.64 11.97 -14.79
C THR A 229 16.44 11.46 -15.59
N LEU A 230 15.70 10.51 -15.02
CA LEU A 230 14.46 10.02 -15.61
C LEU A 230 13.32 10.98 -15.28
N HIS A 231 12.47 11.25 -16.26
CA HIS A 231 11.16 11.86 -16.05
C HIS A 231 10.09 10.91 -16.57
N VAL A 232 9.20 10.47 -15.70
CA VAL A 232 8.04 9.65 -16.08
C VAL A 232 6.79 10.51 -15.97
N ILE A 233 5.98 10.54 -17.03
CA ILE A 233 4.80 11.41 -17.14
C ILE A 233 3.58 10.56 -17.50
N GLN A 234 2.53 10.61 -16.68
CA GLN A 234 1.21 10.11 -17.05
C GLN A 234 0.42 11.20 -17.77
N LEU A 235 -0.18 10.87 -18.90
CA LEU A 235 -1.09 11.76 -19.63
C LEU A 235 -2.55 11.52 -19.19
N ASP A 236 -3.34 12.59 -19.15
CA ASP A 236 -4.79 12.52 -19.03
C ASP A 236 -5.45 12.05 -20.34
N GLU A 237 -6.79 11.95 -20.33
CA GLU A 237 -7.60 11.58 -21.50
C GLU A 237 -7.47 12.52 -22.70
N ASN A 238 -6.97 13.75 -22.48
CA ASN A 238 -6.76 14.76 -23.50
C ASN A 238 -5.29 14.84 -23.96
N GLY A 239 -4.43 13.94 -23.47
CA GLY A 239 -3.00 13.91 -23.79
C GLY A 239 -2.16 14.96 -23.06
N ARG A 240 -2.67 15.56 -21.97
CA ARG A 240 -1.94 16.54 -21.16
C ARG A 240 -1.29 15.85 -19.95
N PRO A 241 -0.11 16.32 -19.48
CA PRO A 241 0.50 15.78 -18.27
C PRO A 241 -0.42 15.92 -17.06
N ALA A 242 -0.77 14.80 -16.42
CA ALA A 242 -1.57 14.73 -15.20
C ALA A 242 -0.69 14.52 -13.96
N TYR A 243 0.29 13.62 -14.07
CA TYR A 243 1.25 13.30 -13.02
C TYR A 243 2.64 13.19 -13.62
N ALA A 244 3.65 13.61 -12.87
CA ALA A 244 5.05 13.48 -13.27
C ALA A 244 5.93 13.15 -12.07
N ILE A 245 6.90 12.26 -12.28
CA ILE A 245 7.93 11.93 -11.31
C ILE A 245 9.31 12.10 -11.96
N GLU A 246 10.27 12.54 -11.17
CA GLU A 246 11.66 12.73 -11.59
C GLU A 246 12.58 11.96 -10.63
N LEU A 247 13.52 11.21 -11.17
CA LEU A 247 14.46 10.43 -10.37
C LEU A 247 15.82 10.25 -11.06
N PRO A 248 16.93 10.21 -10.30
CA PRO A 248 18.22 9.81 -10.85
C PRO A 248 18.25 8.30 -11.12
N PHE A 249 18.90 7.89 -12.21
CA PHE A 249 19.11 6.50 -12.61
C PHE A 249 20.50 6.33 -13.20
N GLU A 250 21.27 5.38 -12.71
CA GLU A 250 22.56 5.01 -13.30
C GLU A 250 22.43 3.67 -14.04
N ARG A 251 22.71 3.70 -15.34
CA ARG A 251 22.87 2.48 -16.13
C ARG A 251 24.34 2.08 -16.14
N ALA A 252 24.69 1.06 -15.37
CA ALA A 252 26.04 0.51 -15.36
C ALA A 252 26.43 -0.08 -16.73
N SER A 253 27.71 0.07 -17.12
CA SER A 253 28.21 -0.51 -18.36
C SER A 253 28.25 -2.04 -18.30
N LEU A 254 27.92 -2.71 -19.41
CA LEU A 254 28.09 -4.18 -19.54
C LEU A 254 29.58 -4.57 -19.64
N SER A 255 30.48 -3.59 -19.82
CA SER A 255 31.89 -3.76 -20.16
C SER A 255 32.85 -3.84 -18.97
N GLU A 256 32.41 -3.71 -17.72
CA GLU A 256 33.32 -3.69 -16.55
C GLU A 256 33.43 -5.00 -15.78
N VAL A 257 32.85 -6.10 -16.28
CA VAL A 257 33.22 -7.43 -15.78
C VAL A 257 34.42 -7.91 -16.60
N GLU A 258 35.61 -7.39 -16.28
CA GLU A 258 36.86 -7.93 -16.78
C GLU A 258 37.20 -9.23 -16.05
N LEU A 259 37.07 -10.35 -16.77
CA LEU A 259 37.57 -11.64 -16.33
C LEU A 259 39.05 -11.72 -16.69
N ARG A 260 39.92 -11.83 -15.69
CA ARG A 260 41.37 -12.03 -15.86
C ARG A 260 41.77 -13.29 -15.12
N ASP A 261 42.31 -14.27 -15.84
CA ASP A 261 42.81 -15.53 -15.28
C ASP A 261 41.79 -16.25 -14.37
N GLY A 262 40.52 -16.31 -14.79
CA GLY A 262 39.46 -16.96 -14.01
C GLY A 262 39.08 -16.21 -12.73
N LYS A 263 39.41 -14.92 -12.63
CA LYS A 263 39.01 -14.05 -11.52
C LYS A 263 38.33 -12.78 -12.03
N VAL A 264 37.51 -12.19 -11.17
CA VAL A 264 36.85 -10.90 -11.40
C VAL A 264 37.08 -9.99 -10.20
N VAL A 265 37.35 -8.71 -10.46
CA VAL A 265 37.31 -7.67 -9.43
C VAL A 265 35.93 -7.03 -9.47
N VAL A 266 35.15 -7.15 -8.39
CA VAL A 266 33.82 -6.57 -8.27
C VAL A 266 33.91 -5.06 -8.39
N GLN A 267 33.17 -4.48 -9.34
CA GLN A 267 33.00 -3.04 -9.50
C GLN A 267 31.59 -2.61 -9.09
N PRO A 268 31.37 -1.31 -8.78
CA PRO A 268 30.02 -0.79 -8.58
C PRO A 268 29.08 -1.19 -9.74
N GLY A 269 27.90 -1.70 -9.42
CA GLY A 269 26.93 -2.20 -10.40
C GLY A 269 27.16 -3.63 -10.92
N ASN A 270 28.16 -4.34 -10.40
CA ASN A 270 28.28 -5.80 -10.60
C ASN A 270 27.26 -6.55 -9.72
N SER A 271 26.78 -7.69 -10.21
CA SER A 271 26.04 -8.68 -9.43
C SER A 271 26.55 -10.07 -9.78
N LEU A 272 26.40 -11.06 -8.90
CA LEU A 272 26.83 -12.43 -9.18
C LEU A 272 26.15 -12.98 -10.45
N TRP A 273 24.89 -12.62 -10.68
CA TRP A 273 24.16 -12.94 -11.91
C TRP A 273 24.82 -12.35 -13.15
N ARG A 274 25.24 -11.08 -13.11
CA ARG A 274 25.92 -10.42 -14.25
C ARG A 274 27.30 -11.03 -14.50
N ILE A 275 28.04 -11.35 -13.44
CA ILE A 275 29.35 -11.98 -13.54
C ILE A 275 29.19 -13.39 -14.15
N ALA A 276 28.23 -14.18 -13.70
CA ALA A 276 27.94 -15.51 -14.25
C ALA A 276 27.44 -15.47 -15.68
N ARG A 277 26.56 -14.53 -16.04
CA ARG A 277 26.13 -14.29 -17.42
C ARG A 277 27.33 -14.00 -18.32
N ARG A 278 28.32 -13.22 -17.84
CA ARG A 278 29.53 -12.88 -18.60
C ARG A 278 30.49 -14.05 -18.73
N ALA A 279 30.67 -14.83 -17.66
CA ALA A 279 31.62 -15.92 -17.57
C ALA A 279 31.12 -17.21 -18.26
N TYR A 280 29.83 -17.52 -18.08
CA TYR A 280 29.24 -18.81 -18.47
C TYR A 280 28.10 -18.67 -19.48
N GLY A 281 27.73 -17.44 -19.85
CA GLY A 281 26.63 -17.17 -20.78
C GLY A 281 25.23 -17.24 -20.13
N ARG A 282 25.11 -17.78 -18.91
CA ARG A 282 23.83 -17.92 -18.19
C ARG A 282 23.92 -17.29 -16.80
N GLY A 283 23.11 -16.28 -16.53
CA GLY A 283 23.13 -15.58 -15.25
C GLY A 283 22.69 -16.42 -14.06
N ILE A 284 21.84 -17.44 -14.28
CA ILE A 284 21.44 -18.40 -13.23
C ILE A 284 22.59 -19.22 -12.66
N GLN A 285 23.73 -19.30 -13.37
CA GLN A 285 24.92 -20.04 -12.91
C GLN A 285 25.77 -19.24 -11.91
N TYR A 286 25.21 -18.17 -11.35
CA TYR A 286 25.82 -17.40 -10.28
C TYR A 286 26.11 -18.24 -9.02
N THR A 287 25.37 -19.34 -8.82
CA THR A 287 25.61 -20.28 -7.73
C THR A 287 27.00 -20.90 -7.79
N ILE A 288 27.56 -21.13 -8.98
CA ILE A 288 28.93 -21.64 -9.16
C ILE A 288 29.96 -20.64 -8.62
N ILE A 289 29.73 -19.35 -8.86
CA ILE A 289 30.59 -18.27 -8.35
C ILE A 289 30.41 -18.12 -6.84
N TYR A 290 29.16 -18.20 -6.36
CA TYR A 290 28.86 -18.14 -4.94
C TYR A 290 29.56 -19.27 -4.16
N GLU A 291 29.45 -20.52 -4.64
CA GLU A 291 30.07 -21.69 -4.01
C GLU A 291 31.60 -21.59 -3.97
N ALA A 292 32.22 -21.12 -5.06
CA ALA A 292 33.67 -20.94 -5.14
C ALA A 292 34.22 -19.84 -4.22
N ASN A 293 33.37 -18.92 -3.74
CA ASN A 293 33.75 -17.76 -2.93
C ASN A 293 32.90 -17.65 -1.64
N ALA A 294 32.35 -18.76 -1.16
CA ALA A 294 31.43 -18.79 -0.02
C ALA A 294 32.08 -18.28 1.29
N ASP A 295 33.41 -18.26 1.36
CA ASP A 295 34.18 -17.68 2.44
C ASP A 295 34.18 -16.14 2.43
N GLN A 296 33.97 -15.53 1.26
CA GLN A 296 33.94 -14.07 1.05
C GLN A 296 32.52 -13.51 0.90
N ILE A 297 31.56 -14.34 0.48
CA ILE A 297 30.18 -13.94 0.18
C ILE A 297 29.24 -14.48 1.25
N ARG A 298 28.87 -13.61 2.20
CA ARG A 298 27.90 -13.94 3.26
C ARG A 298 26.45 -13.88 2.78
N ASP A 299 26.20 -13.00 1.81
CA ASP A 299 24.90 -12.76 1.22
C ASP A 299 25.10 -12.68 -0.30
N PRO A 300 24.50 -13.59 -1.09
CA PRO A 300 24.66 -13.62 -2.55
C PRO A 300 24.07 -12.38 -3.25
N ASP A 301 23.15 -11.66 -2.60
CA ASP A 301 22.56 -10.44 -3.15
C ASP A 301 23.41 -9.19 -2.85
N LEU A 302 24.45 -9.32 -2.02
CA LEU A 302 25.26 -8.20 -1.57
C LEU A 302 26.76 -8.47 -1.74
N ILE A 303 27.29 -8.00 -2.87
CA ILE A 303 28.74 -8.00 -3.19
C ILE A 303 29.25 -6.57 -3.24
N TYR A 304 30.49 -6.35 -2.78
CA TYR A 304 31.09 -5.04 -2.55
C TYR A 304 32.19 -4.74 -3.56
N PRO A 305 32.31 -3.48 -4.03
CA PRO A 305 33.42 -3.05 -4.87
C PRO A 305 34.79 -3.36 -4.26
N GLY A 306 35.70 -3.86 -5.11
CA GLY A 306 37.06 -4.25 -4.71
C GLY A 306 37.19 -5.69 -4.22
N GLN A 307 36.09 -6.43 -4.00
CA GLN A 307 36.16 -7.87 -3.77
C GLN A 307 36.69 -8.59 -5.01
N ILE A 308 37.46 -9.66 -4.81
CA ILE A 308 38.01 -10.47 -5.90
C ILE A 308 37.40 -11.85 -5.80
N PHE A 309 36.63 -12.23 -6.82
CA PHE A 309 36.01 -13.56 -6.86
C PHE A 309 36.71 -14.46 -7.85
N ASP A 310 36.88 -15.71 -7.43
CA ASP A 310 37.15 -16.85 -8.29
C ASP A 310 35.94 -17.15 -9.17
N VAL A 311 36.18 -17.35 -10.45
CA VAL A 311 35.18 -17.65 -11.47
C VAL A 311 35.62 -18.96 -12.15
N PRO A 312 35.27 -20.11 -11.56
CA PRO A 312 35.68 -21.42 -12.07
C PRO A 312 35.21 -21.61 -13.50
N SER A 313 36.06 -22.13 -14.39
CA SER A 313 35.57 -22.74 -15.63
C SER A 313 34.56 -23.84 -15.28
N GLU A 314 33.41 -23.90 -15.97
CA GLU A 314 32.42 -24.96 -15.76
C GLU A 314 33.14 -26.33 -15.68
N PRO A 315 32.78 -27.21 -14.74
CA PRO A 315 33.25 -28.59 -14.83
C PRO A 315 32.78 -29.12 -16.19
N GLU A 316 33.71 -29.58 -17.03
CA GLU A 316 33.36 -30.34 -18.23
C GLU A 316 32.45 -31.48 -17.75
N GLU A 317 31.18 -31.46 -18.19
CA GLU A 317 30.31 -32.62 -18.03
C GLU A 317 31.07 -33.82 -18.63
N GLU A 318 31.55 -34.72 -17.77
CA GLU A 318 32.03 -36.03 -18.22
C GLU A 318 30.93 -36.61 -19.09
N ALA A 319 31.18 -36.65 -20.40
CA ALA A 319 30.32 -37.30 -21.36
C ALA A 319 30.16 -38.74 -20.89
N ALA A 320 28.99 -39.05 -20.36
CA ALA A 320 28.61 -40.40 -19.98
C ALA A 320 28.64 -41.27 -21.24
N GLU A 321 29.70 -42.06 -21.39
CA GLU A 321 29.80 -43.19 -22.32
C GLU A 321 28.87 -44.34 -21.92
#